data_AF-A0AAD5AZC3-F1
#
_entry.id   AF-A0AAD5AZC3-F1
#
_cell.length_a   1.000
_cell.length_b   1.000
_cell.length_c   1.000
_cell.angle_alpha   90.00
_cell.angle_beta   90.00
_cell.angle_gamma   90.00
#
_symmetry.space_group_name_H-M   'P 1'
#
loop_
_entity.id
_entity.type
_entity.pdbx_description
1 polymer ?
#
loop_
_entity_poly.entity_id
_entity_poly.type
_entity_poly.pdbx_seq_one_letter_code
_entity_poly.pdbx_strand_id
1 'polypeptide(L)'
;LQENIKKNRYKDILPYDQTRVVLTPTTPEYSSDYINANFIKGVTGSRRYIATQGPLNNTLVDFWRMIWEYDVKVIVMACREFEMAK
;
A
#
# COMPACT_ATOMS: atom_id res chain seq x y z
N LEU A 1 8.82 0.08 -12.05
CA LEU A 1 9.53 1.25 -12.62
C LEU A 1 10.70 1.64 -11.69
N GLN A 2 11.80 2.18 -12.23
CA GLN A 2 12.97 2.58 -11.44
C GLN A 2 12.63 3.55 -10.30
N GLU A 3 11.73 4.50 -10.57
CA GLU A 3 11.26 5.50 -9.61
C GLU A 3 10.53 4.90 -8.39
N ASN A 4 9.88 3.74 -8.55
CA ASN A 4 9.10 3.08 -7.50
C ASN A 4 9.92 2.10 -6.65
N ILE A 5 11.18 1.82 -7.01
CA ILE A 5 12.02 0.84 -6.28
C ILE A 5 12.14 1.24 -4.81
N LYS A 6 12.28 2.54 -4.52
CA LYS A 6 12.39 3.06 -3.15
C LYS A 6 11.08 3.02 -2.36
N LYS A 7 9.96 2.73 -3.01
CA LYS A 7 8.64 2.61 -2.36
C LYS A 7 8.35 1.18 -1.87
N ASN A 8 9.23 0.23 -2.18
CA ASN A 8 9.11 -1.18 -1.80
C ASN A 8 9.99 -1.50 -0.60
N ARG A 9 9.40 -2.09 0.44
CA ARG A 9 10.15 -2.55 1.62
C ARG A 9 11.09 -3.71 1.27
N TYR A 10 10.61 -4.62 0.43
CA TYR A 10 11.36 -5.76 -0.07
C TYR A 10 11.37 -5.72 -1.60
N LYS A 11 12.54 -5.97 -2.21
CA LYS A 11 12.72 -5.84 -3.67
C LYS A 11 12.01 -6.94 -4.45
N ASP A 12 11.78 -8.06 -3.80
CA ASP A 12 11.19 -9.31 -4.31
C ASP A 12 9.69 -9.43 -4.01
N ILE A 13 9.12 -8.53 -3.19
CA ILE A 13 7.68 -8.49 -2.90
C ILE A 13 7.09 -7.26 -3.60
N LEU A 14 6.54 -7.49 -4.78
CA LEU A 14 5.96 -6.45 -5.64
C LEU A 14 4.47 -6.70 -5.86
N PRO A 15 3.65 -5.66 -6.00
CA PRO A 15 2.23 -5.82 -6.27
C PRO A 15 2.00 -6.28 -7.71
N TYR A 16 1.00 -7.12 -7.93
CA TYR A 16 0.55 -7.47 -9.29
C TYR A 16 -0.15 -6.27 -9.95
N ASP A 17 0.22 -5.94 -11.19
CA ASP A 17 -0.33 -4.78 -11.91
C ASP A 17 -1.85 -4.84 -12.08
N GLN A 18 -2.42 -6.04 -12.27
CA GLN A 18 -3.86 -6.20 -12.54
C GLN A 18 -4.76 -5.89 -11.33
N THR A 19 -4.20 -5.99 -10.11
CA THR A 19 -4.98 -5.83 -8.87
C THR A 19 -4.37 -4.79 -7.94
N ARG A 20 -3.33 -4.07 -8.37
CA ARG A 20 -2.68 -3.07 -7.52
C ARG A 20 -3.65 -1.96 -7.17
N VAL A 21 -3.44 -1.38 -6.01
CA VAL A 21 -4.10 -0.12 -5.66
C VAL A 21 -3.43 1.01 -6.44
N VAL A 22 -4.24 1.87 -7.03
CA VAL A 22 -3.80 3.03 -7.81
C VAL A 22 -4.16 4.28 -7.04
N LEU A 23 -3.19 5.14 -6.75
CA LEU A 23 -3.43 6.44 -6.14
C LEU A 23 -3.74 7.49 -7.20
N THR A 24 -4.61 8.42 -6.88
CA THR A 24 -4.91 9.56 -7.76
C THR A 24 -3.80 10.60 -7.62
N PRO A 25 -3.08 10.98 -8.69
CA PRO A 25 -2.11 12.08 -8.63
C PRO A 25 -2.81 13.39 -8.23
N THR A 26 -2.28 14.10 -7.21
CA THR A 26 -2.93 15.32 -6.68
C THR A 26 -2.10 16.58 -6.87
N THR A 27 -0.82 16.53 -6.54
CA THR A 27 0.11 17.66 -6.65
C THR A 27 1.37 17.21 -7.39
N PRO A 28 2.25 18.14 -7.83
CA PRO A 28 3.54 17.75 -8.42
C PRO A 28 4.38 16.85 -7.50
N GLU A 29 4.33 17.11 -6.19
CA GLU A 29 4.98 16.30 -5.16
C GLU A 29 4.36 14.90 -5.03
N TYR A 30 3.03 14.80 -5.16
CA TYR A 30 2.25 13.56 -5.06
C TYR A 30 1.73 13.10 -6.43
N SER A 31 2.60 13.16 -7.44
CA SER A 31 2.28 12.86 -8.83
C SER A 31 2.32 11.36 -9.16
N SER A 32 2.92 10.55 -8.29
CA SER A 32 2.99 9.11 -8.44
C SER A 32 1.67 8.44 -8.06
N ASP A 33 1.22 7.51 -8.91
CA ASP A 33 0.05 6.66 -8.70
C ASP A 33 0.35 5.37 -7.93
N TYR A 34 1.62 5.18 -7.56
CA TYR A 34 2.12 3.90 -7.07
C TYR A 34 2.13 3.82 -5.54
N ILE A 35 1.56 2.72 -5.05
CA ILE A 35 1.76 2.19 -3.70
C ILE A 35 1.90 0.66 -3.78
N ASN A 36 2.73 0.07 -2.92
CA ASN A 36 2.86 -1.39 -2.85
C ASN A 36 1.68 -2.00 -2.07
N ALA A 37 0.55 -2.14 -2.76
CA ALA A 37 -0.68 -2.72 -2.23
C ALA A 37 -1.52 -3.36 -3.34
N ASN A 38 -2.32 -4.37 -3.00
CA ASN A 38 -3.26 -5.03 -3.90
C ASN A 38 -4.65 -5.18 -3.28
N PHE A 39 -5.68 -5.09 -4.13
CA PHE A 39 -7.03 -5.51 -3.77
C PHE A 39 -7.12 -7.04 -3.69
N ILE A 40 -7.67 -7.53 -2.57
CA ILE A 40 -7.96 -8.93 -2.33
C ILE A 40 -9.46 -9.11 -2.23
N LYS A 41 -9.99 -10.10 -2.97
CA LYS A 41 -11.40 -10.46 -2.88
C LYS A 41 -11.65 -11.26 -1.60
N GLY A 42 -12.63 -10.85 -0.82
CA GLY A 42 -13.14 -11.64 0.29
C GLY A 42 -13.86 -12.89 -0.19
N VAL A 43 -14.03 -13.84 0.73
CA VAL A 43 -14.72 -15.12 0.48
C VAL A 43 -16.16 -14.89 0.00
N THR A 44 -16.83 -13.87 0.53
CA THR A 44 -18.13 -13.40 0.04
C THR A 44 -17.92 -12.10 -0.72
N GLY A 45 -18.26 -12.10 -2.02
CA GLY A 45 -17.74 -11.17 -3.03
C GLY A 45 -17.99 -9.66 -2.84
N SER A 46 -18.70 -9.24 -1.80
CA SER A 46 -18.88 -7.82 -1.45
C SER A 46 -17.72 -7.25 -0.65
N ARG A 47 -16.96 -8.08 0.08
CA ARG A 47 -15.82 -7.59 0.87
C ARG A 47 -14.57 -7.53 0.02
N ARG A 48 -13.95 -6.37 -0.05
CA ARG A 48 -12.64 -6.15 -0.68
C ARG A 48 -11.67 -5.71 0.40
N TYR A 49 -10.56 -6.41 0.52
CA TYR A 49 -9.48 -6.04 1.41
C TYR A 49 -8.38 -5.38 0.61
N ILE A 50 -7.55 -4.59 1.28
CA ILE A 50 -6.29 -4.11 0.72
C ILE A 50 -5.18 -4.80 1.51
N ALA A 51 -4.39 -5.64 0.82
CA ALA A 51 -3.14 -6.15 1.36
C ALA A 51 -2.03 -5.18 0.98
N THR A 52 -1.24 -4.74 1.95
CA THR A 52 -0.17 -3.75 1.75
C THR A 52 1.00 -4.06 2.67
N GLN A 53 2.20 -3.63 2.28
CA GLN A 53 3.37 -3.66 3.16
C GLN A 53 3.18 -2.71 4.36
N GLY A 54 3.95 -2.92 5.44
CA GLY A 54 4.10 -1.88 6.46
C GLY A 54 4.71 -0.61 5.85
N PRO A 55 4.11 0.59 6.04
CA PRO A 55 4.57 1.81 5.38
C PRO A 55 6.02 2.13 5.73
N LEU A 56 6.74 2.71 4.78
CA LEU A 56 8.09 3.24 4.97
C LEU A 56 7.99 4.73 5.31
N ASN A 57 9.07 5.31 5.84
CA ASN A 57 9.11 6.76 6.13
C ASN A 57 8.77 7.60 4.89
N ASN A 58 9.23 7.18 3.70
CA ASN A 58 8.99 7.86 2.43
C ASN A 58 7.69 7.44 1.72
N THR A 59 6.89 6.54 2.29
CA THR A 59 5.58 6.13 1.75
C THR A 59 4.43 6.34 2.75
N LEU A 60 4.69 6.99 3.88
CA LEU A 60 3.70 7.25 4.92
C LEU A 60 2.53 8.10 4.39
N VAL A 61 2.82 9.13 3.59
CA VAL A 61 1.79 9.98 2.98
C VAL A 61 0.97 9.20 1.96
N ASP A 62 1.61 8.40 1.10
CA ASP A 62 0.94 7.53 0.13
C ASP A 62 0.00 6.52 0.83
N PHE A 63 0.42 5.96 1.97
CA PHE A 63 -0.41 5.07 2.78
C PHE A 63 -1.67 5.75 3.32
N TRP A 64 -1.56 6.97 3.86
CA TRP A 64 -2.73 7.71 4.33
C TRP A 64 -3.62 8.22 3.19
N ARG A 65 -3.04 8.59 2.05
CA ARG A 65 -3.79 8.91 0.82
C ARG A 65 -4.62 7.71 0.37
N MET A 66 -4.05 6.51 0.36
CA MET A 66 -4.79 5.28 0.04
C MET A 66 -5.99 5.09 0.96
N ILE A 67 -5.80 5.26 2.28
CA ILE A 67 -6.87 5.10 3.27
C ILE A 67 -8.00 6.10 3.02
N TRP A 68 -7.65 7.36 2.74
CA TRP A 68 -8.60 8.42 2.44
C TRP A 68 -9.35 8.16 1.13
N GLU A 69 -8.61 7.91 0.04
CA GLU A 69 -9.18 7.74 -1.31
C GLU A 69 -10.11 6.53 -1.41
N TYR A 70 -9.81 5.44 -0.72
CA TYR A 70 -10.60 4.20 -0.74
C TYR A 70 -11.54 4.04 0.46
N ASP A 71 -11.75 5.11 1.24
CA ASP A 71 -12.65 5.15 2.38
C ASP A 71 -12.45 4.01 3.41
N VAL A 72 -11.18 3.68 3.69
CA VAL A 72 -10.83 2.58 4.58
C VAL A 72 -11.19 2.92 6.02
N LYS A 73 -12.13 2.16 6.61
CA LYS A 73 -12.61 2.38 7.98
C LYS A 73 -11.83 1.63 9.06
N VAL A 74 -11.17 0.55 8.68
CA VAL A 74 -10.49 -0.35 9.61
C VAL A 74 -9.12 -0.71 9.04
N ILE A 75 -8.09 -0.49 9.86
CA ILE A 75 -6.71 -0.89 9.57
C ILE A 75 -6.37 -2.03 10.52
N VAL A 76 -5.94 -3.16 9.97
CA VAL A 76 -5.48 -4.32 10.75
C VAL A 76 -3.97 -4.47 10.53
N MET A 77 -3.18 -4.19 11.57
CA MET A 77 -1.74 -4.44 11.56
C MET A 77 -1.46 -5.82 12.15
N ALA A 78 -0.95 -6.73 11.31
CA ALA A 78 -0.70 -8.12 11.67
C ALA A 78 0.75 -8.40 12.13
N CYS A 79 1.51 -7.36 12.45
CA CYS A 79 2.90 -7.46 12.92
C CYS A 79 3.16 -6.48 14.07
N ARG A 80 4.31 -6.61 14.73
CA ARG A 80 4.83 -5.58 15.65
C ARG A 80 5.70 -4.59 14.87
N GLU A 81 5.93 -3.41 15.44
CA GLU A 81 6.92 -2.47 14.90
C GLU A 81 8.33 -3.05 14.92
N PHE A 82 8.63 -3.82 15.96
CA PHE A 82 9.87 -4.55 16.14
C PHE A 82 9.55 -5.99 16.53
N GLU A 83 10.06 -6.96 15.77
CA GLU A 83 9.98 -8.37 16.11
C GLU A 83 11.37 -8.84 16.53
N MET A 84 11.47 -9.36 17.76
CA MET A 84 12.66 -9.88 18.45
C MET A 84 14.02 -9.33 17.96
N ALA A 85 14.62 -8.50 18.81
CA ALA A 85 15.96 -7.93 18.62
C ALA A 85 16.94 -8.89 17.93
N LYS A 86 17.26 -8.56 16.69
CA LYS A 86 18.64 -8.63 16.19
C LYS A 86 19.07 -7.23 15.81
#